data_AF-A0A3B8VP63-F1
#
_entry.id   AF-A0A3B8VP63-F1
#
_cell.length_a   1.000
_cell.length_b   1.000
_cell.length_c   1.000
_cell.angle_alpha   90.00
_cell.angle_beta   90.00
_cell.angle_gamma   90.00
#
_symmetry.space_group_name_H-M   'P 1'
#
loop_
_entity.id
_entity.type
_entity.pdbx_description
1 polymer ?
#
loop_
_entity_poly.entity_id
_entity_poly.type
_entity_poly.pdbx_seq_one_letter_code
_entity_poly.pdbx_strand_id
1 'polypeptide(L)' 'MAIPTETQVLEWFESLSNWGRWGGDDQLGCLNLITPEKRKRAAALVQEGVPVSCARPITTEMAPDISFQVQRYMVDSGEG' A
#
# COMPACT_ATOMS: atom_id res chain seq x y z
N MET A 1 -13.27 -21.28 -16.14
CA MET A 1 -11.95 -20.77 -16.56
C MET A 1 -10.93 -21.88 -16.30
N ALA A 2 -10.12 -22.24 -17.29
CA ALA A 2 -9.16 -23.35 -17.14
C ALA A 2 -7.97 -22.90 -16.28
N ILE A 3 -7.39 -23.84 -15.51
CA ILE A 3 -6.17 -23.61 -14.74
C ILE A 3 -5.00 -23.51 -15.74
N PRO A 4 -4.12 -22.50 -15.63
CA PRO A 4 -2.97 -22.36 -16.52
C PRO A 4 -1.96 -23.50 -16.32
N THR A 5 -1.23 -23.85 -17.38
CA THR A 5 -0.14 -24.83 -17.32
C THR A 5 1.09 -24.23 -16.63
N GLU A 6 2.00 -25.09 -16.17
CA GLU A 6 3.28 -24.66 -15.59
C GLU A 6 4.06 -23.75 -16.54
N THR A 7 4.17 -24.13 -17.81
CA THR A 7 4.86 -23.31 -18.84
C THR A 7 4.26 -21.91 -18.97
N GLN A 8 2.93 -21.80 -18.99
CA GLN A 8 2.26 -20.50 -19.07
C GLN A 8 2.56 -19.62 -17.87
N VAL A 9 2.58 -20.20 -16.66
CA VAL A 9 2.93 -19.48 -15.45
C VAL A 9 4.39 -19.00 -15.50
N LEU A 10 5.31 -19.85 -15.97
CA LEU A 10 6.73 -19.48 -16.12
C LEU A 10 6.93 -18.34 -17.12
N GLU A 11 6.21 -18.35 -18.25
CA GLU A 11 6.26 -17.27 -19.26
C GLU A 11 5.76 -15.93 -18.72
N TRP A 12 4.83 -15.93 -17.76
CA TRP A 12 4.30 -14.69 -17.18
C TRP A 12 5.31 -13.94 -16.30
N PHE A 13 6.28 -14.63 -15.70
CA PHE A 13 7.33 -13.96 -14.93
C PHE A 13 8.16 -13.01 -15.80
N GLU A 14 8.32 -13.32 -17.08
CA GLU A 14 9.03 -12.48 -18.04
C GLU A 14 8.07 -11.51 -18.74
N SER A 15 6.94 -12.02 -19.25
CA SER A 15 6.02 -11.22 -20.09
C SER A 15 5.14 -10.23 -19.32
N LEU A 16 4.84 -10.49 -18.03
CA LEU A 16 4.02 -9.64 -17.18
C LEU A 16 4.85 -8.95 -16.09
N SER A 17 6.02 -8.48 -16.51
CA SER A 17 7.03 -7.85 -15.66
C SER A 17 7.13 -6.35 -15.89
N ASN A 18 7.49 -5.60 -14.84
CA ASN A 18 7.92 -4.20 -14.97
C ASN A 18 9.46 -4.04 -14.89
N TRP A 19 10.23 -5.12 -14.84
CA TRP A 19 11.70 -5.05 -14.80
C TRP A 19 12.24 -4.26 -16.00
N GLY A 20 13.16 -3.33 -15.73
CA GLY A 20 13.77 -2.48 -16.75
C GLY A 20 12.87 -1.38 -17.33
N ARG A 21 11.57 -1.34 -17.01
CA ARG A 21 10.61 -0.36 -17.55
C ARG A 21 11.01 1.10 -17.31
N TRP A 22 11.71 1.38 -16.21
CA TRP A 22 12.16 2.73 -15.82
C TRP A 22 13.69 2.85 -15.72
N GLY A 23 14.43 1.88 -16.26
CA GLY A 23 15.89 1.81 -16.17
C GLY A 23 16.38 0.70 -15.24
N GLY A 24 17.62 0.24 -15.46
CA GLY A 24 18.21 -0.87 -14.70
C GLY A 24 18.50 -0.54 -13.23
N ASP A 25 18.71 0.73 -12.92
CA ASP A 25 19.00 1.22 -11.57
C ASP A 25 17.75 1.74 -10.83
N ASP A 26 16.55 1.58 -11.41
CA ASP A 26 15.30 2.03 -10.79
C ASP A 26 14.99 1.27 -9.49
N GLN A 27 14.59 2.01 -8.46
CA GLN A 27 14.18 1.48 -7.16
C GLN A 27 12.74 1.88 -6.79
N LEU A 28 12.07 2.68 -7.62
CA LEU A 28 10.73 3.20 -7.33
C LEU A 28 9.60 2.30 -7.88
N GLY A 29 9.86 1.58 -8.96
CA GLY A 29 8.87 0.70 -9.59
C GLY A 29 7.59 1.44 -9.97
N CYS A 30 6.44 0.88 -9.62
CA CYS A 30 5.13 1.46 -9.97
C CYS A 30 4.89 2.87 -9.40
N LEU A 31 5.68 3.34 -8.41
CA LEU A 31 5.59 4.74 -7.95
C LEU A 31 5.95 5.73 -9.06
N ASN A 32 6.74 5.33 -10.06
CA ASN A 32 7.01 6.13 -11.25
C ASN A 32 5.73 6.48 -12.04
N LEU A 33 4.62 5.74 -11.82
CA LEU A 33 3.33 6.06 -12.42
C LEU A 33 2.64 7.26 -11.75
N ILE A 34 3.12 7.74 -10.59
CA ILE A 34 2.57 8.89 -9.85
C ILE A 34 3.22 10.19 -10.37
N THR A 35 2.80 10.64 -11.55
CA THR A 35 3.38 11.83 -12.19
C THR A 35 2.86 13.14 -11.58
N PRO A 36 3.56 14.29 -11.77
CA PRO A 36 3.05 15.60 -11.38
C PRO A 36 1.65 15.93 -11.96
N GLU A 37 1.39 15.52 -13.19
CA GLU A 37 0.10 15.74 -13.87
C GLU A 37 -1.01 14.91 -13.21
N LYS A 38 -0.74 13.65 -12.86
CA LYS A 38 -1.70 12.83 -12.10
C LYS A 38 -1.97 13.42 -10.72
N ARG A 39 -0.95 13.93 -10.04
CA ARG A 39 -1.12 14.62 -8.75
C ARG A 39 -2.03 15.84 -8.87
N LYS A 40 -1.83 16.69 -9.89
CA LYS A 40 -2.71 17.84 -10.17
C LYS A 40 -4.14 17.41 -10.48
N ARG A 41 -4.33 16.37 -11.31
CA ARG A 41 -5.66 15.84 -11.62
C ARG A 41 -6.37 15.31 -10.38
N ALA A 42 -5.66 14.57 -9.52
CA ALA A 42 -6.22 14.05 -8.27
C ALA A 42 -6.65 15.18 -7.32
N ALA A 43 -5.82 16.21 -7.16
CA ALA A 43 -6.16 17.38 -6.34
C ALA A 43 -7.42 18.11 -6.84
N ALA A 44 -7.62 18.19 -8.16
CA ALA A 44 -8.80 18.80 -8.76
C ALA A 44 -10.11 18.02 -8.52
N LEU A 45 -10.04 16.78 -8.00
CA LEU A 45 -11.25 16.00 -7.67
C LEU A 45 -11.87 16.40 -6.32
N VAL A 46 -11.16 17.15 -5.46
CA VAL A 46 -11.67 17.57 -4.15
C VAL A 46 -12.78 18.59 -4.34
N GLN A 47 -13.95 18.34 -3.76
CA GLN A 47 -15.12 19.25 -3.81
C GLN A 47 -15.38 19.92 -2.46
N GLU A 48 -15.50 19.13 -1.40
CA GLU A 48 -15.92 19.63 -0.06
C GLU A 48 -14.75 19.83 0.91
N GLY A 49 -13.56 19.33 0.58
CA GLY A 49 -12.38 19.41 1.45
C GLY A 49 -12.48 18.55 2.73
N VAL A 50 -13.43 17.62 2.80
CA VAL A 50 -13.62 16.73 3.96
C VAL A 50 -12.65 15.54 3.89
N PRO A 51 -11.74 15.36 4.86
CA PRO A 51 -10.88 14.19 4.92
C PRO A 51 -11.64 12.97 5.46
N VAL A 52 -11.49 11.82 4.79
CA VAL A 52 -12.00 10.53 5.25
C VAL A 52 -10.81 9.60 5.52
N SER A 53 -10.70 9.10 6.75
CA SER A 53 -9.62 8.16 7.09
C SER A 53 -9.91 6.78 6.49
N CYS A 54 -8.98 6.27 5.69
CA CYS A 54 -8.99 4.88 5.20
C CYS A 54 -8.18 3.93 6.10
N ALA A 55 -7.66 4.41 7.22
CA ALA A 55 -6.93 3.57 8.16
C ALA A 55 -7.89 2.74 9.01
N ARG A 56 -7.49 1.51 9.34
CA ARG A 56 -8.19 0.72 10.37
C ARG A 56 -7.94 1.38 11.74
N PRO A 57 -8.96 1.49 12.61
CA PRO A 57 -8.75 1.91 13.99
C PRO A 57 -7.78 0.95 14.70
N ILE A 58 -6.84 1.50 15.46
CA ILE A 58 -5.94 0.72 16.32
C ILE A 58 -6.61 0.53 17.67
N THR A 59 -7.10 -0.68 17.93
CA THR A 59 -7.80 -1.06 19.16
C THR A 59 -6.89 -1.87 20.09
N THR A 60 -7.07 -1.70 21.39
CA THR A 60 -6.38 -2.49 22.43
C THR A 60 -7.19 -3.69 22.91
N GLU A 61 -8.44 -3.83 22.45
CA GLU A 61 -9.31 -4.95 22.80
C GLU A 61 -8.85 -6.24 22.11
N MET A 62 -9.06 -7.38 22.77
CA MET A 62 -8.80 -8.70 22.19
C MET A 62 -10.01 -9.10 21.33
N ALA A 63 -9.76 -9.55 20.10
CA ALA A 63 -10.77 -10.06 19.19
C ALA A 63 -10.28 -11.37 18.53
N PRO A 64 -11.18 -12.20 17.97
CA PRO A 64 -10.79 -13.51 17.43
C PRO A 64 -9.72 -13.48 16.34
N ASP A 65 -9.59 -12.38 15.59
CA ASP A 65 -8.60 -12.18 14.52
C ASP A 65 -7.28 -11.52 14.99
N ILE A 66 -7.14 -11.24 16.29
CA ILE A 66 -5.98 -10.55 16.85
C ILE A 66 -4.98 -11.57 17.41
N SER A 67 -3.90 -11.83 16.68
CA SER A 67 -2.81 -12.74 17.10
C SER A 67 -1.96 -12.15 18.23
N PHE A 68 -1.74 -10.83 18.22
CA PHE A 68 -0.98 -10.12 19.25
C PHE A 68 -1.72 -8.84 19.61
N GLN A 69 -2.12 -8.71 20.88
CA GLN A 69 -2.84 -7.55 21.38
C GLN A 69 -1.95 -6.30 21.30
N VAL A 70 -2.49 -5.22 20.73
CA VAL A 70 -1.82 -3.92 20.76
C VAL A 70 -1.73 -3.44 22.20
N GLN A 71 -0.50 -3.23 22.68
CA GLN A 71 -0.23 -2.69 24.01
C GLN A 71 -0.06 -1.17 23.94
N ARG A 72 -0.63 -0.45 24.91
CA ARG A 72 -0.35 0.97 25.13
C ARG A 72 0.45 1.10 26.41
N TYR A 73 1.75 1.33 26.28
CA TYR A 73 2.62 1.59 27.43
C TYR A 73 2.55 3.07 27.81
N MET A 74 2.21 3.34 29.06
CA MET A 74 2.47 4.66 29.66
C MET A 74 3.98 4.77 29.85
N VAL A 75 4.62 5.69 29.13
CA VAL A 75 6.09 5.86 29.18
C VAL A 75 6.51 6.77 30.33
N ASP A 76 5.62 7.69 30.74
CA ASP A 76 5.82 8.63 31.83
C ASP A 76 4.44 9.09 32.36
N SER A 77 4.36 9.42 33.65
CA SER A 77 3.20 10.09 34.26
C SER A 77 3.17 11.59 33.95
N GLY A 78 4.28 12.17 33.50
CA GLY A 78 4.42 13.61 33.26
C GLY A 78 4.61 14.41 34.55
N GLU A 79 4.83 13.73 35.68
CA GLU A 79 5.33 14.32 36.91
C GLU A 79 6.85 14.10 36.91
N GLY A 80 7.58 15.10 36.40
CA GLY A 80 9.01 14.99 36.07
C GLY A 80 9.96 14.59 37.18
#